data_AF-A0A937P6N5-F1
#
_entry.id   AF-A0A937P6N5-F1
#
_cell.length_a   1.000
_cell.length_b   1.000
_cell.length_c   1.000
_cell.angle_alpha   90.00
_cell.angle_beta   90.00
_cell.angle_gamma   90.00
#
_symmetry.space_group_name_H-M   'P 1'
#
loop_
_entity.id
_entity.type
_entity.pdbx_description
1 polymer ?
#
loop_
_entity_poly.entity_id
_entity_poly.type
_entity_poly.pdbx_seq_one_letter_code
_entity_poly.pdbx_strand_id
1 'polypeptide(L)'
;MIKDIQIFGAREHNLKNISLTIPKNKLVAFTGVSGSGKSSLVFDTIYTEAQRQLIETFSSFARSRLPKLSRPDVDEIRNISTAIVIDQKRMGRTLRSTVGTATEVSTYMRLLYSRCGDKFIGPSFFFGFIHPEGMCHSCKGLGKRIEVDTDRLIDWDKTIREGAVDHPDYRVGACKLPMTTFHKVVI
;
A
#
# COMPACT_ATOMS: atom_id res chain seq x y z
N MET A 1 -28.75 -21.44 -13.42
CA MET A 1 -27.60 -20.74 -12.82
C MET A 1 -26.58 -20.50 -13.92
N ILE A 2 -26.17 -19.26 -14.16
CA ILE A 2 -25.19 -18.92 -15.20
C ILE A 2 -23.85 -19.56 -14.83
N LYS A 3 -23.33 -20.44 -15.69
CA LYS A 3 -22.22 -21.34 -15.33
C LYS A 3 -20.84 -20.76 -15.58
N ASP A 4 -20.67 -19.95 -16.63
CA ASP A 4 -19.34 -19.59 -17.12
C ASP A 4 -19.24 -18.10 -17.51
N ILE A 5 -18.04 -17.54 -17.39
CA ILE A 5 -17.66 -16.22 -17.91
C ILE A 5 -17.20 -16.42 -19.35
N GLN A 6 -17.80 -15.70 -20.30
CA GLN A 6 -17.47 -15.84 -21.72
C GLN A 6 -16.82 -14.56 -22.22
N ILE A 7 -15.66 -14.68 -22.83
CA ILE A 7 -14.86 -13.58 -23.34
C ILE A 7 -14.78 -13.73 -24.86
N PHE A 8 -15.10 -12.66 -25.58
CA PHE A 8 -15.10 -12.64 -27.05
C PHE A 8 -14.15 -11.56 -27.55
N GLY A 9 -13.20 -11.95 -28.40
CA GLY A 9 -12.32 -11.05 -29.13
C GLY A 9 -11.44 -10.15 -28.26
N ALA A 10 -10.80 -10.68 -27.22
CA ALA A 10 -9.86 -9.91 -26.40
C ALA A 10 -8.57 -9.61 -27.16
N ARG A 11 -8.21 -8.32 -27.22
CA ARG A 11 -7.07 -7.75 -27.97
C ARG A 11 -6.19 -6.81 -27.15
N GLU A 12 -6.47 -6.65 -25.86
CA GLU A 12 -5.69 -5.81 -24.95
C GLU A 12 -4.18 -6.14 -25.03
N HIS A 13 -3.35 -5.11 -25.22
CA HIS A 13 -1.91 -5.22 -25.42
C HIS A 13 -1.49 -6.16 -26.57
N ASN A 14 -1.00 -7.36 -26.24
CA ASN A 14 -0.46 -8.31 -27.21
C ASN A 14 -1.39 -9.51 -27.46
N LEU A 15 -2.62 -9.49 -26.91
CA LEU A 15 -3.61 -10.52 -27.14
C LEU A 15 -4.02 -10.57 -28.63
N LYS A 16 -4.15 -11.77 -29.18
CA LYS A 16 -4.38 -12.01 -30.61
C LYS A 16 -5.84 -12.36 -30.90
N ASN A 17 -6.75 -11.44 -30.55
CA ASN A 17 -8.20 -11.60 -30.75
C ASN A 17 -8.76 -12.90 -30.16
N ILE A 18 -8.45 -13.16 -28.88
CA ILE A 18 -8.74 -14.44 -28.25
C ILE A 18 -10.18 -14.48 -27.70
N SER A 19 -10.84 -15.61 -27.86
CA SER A 19 -12.14 -15.88 -27.26
C SER A 19 -12.06 -17.15 -26.42
N LEU A 20 -12.55 -17.10 -25.18
CA LEU A 20 -12.46 -18.23 -24.26
C LEU A 20 -13.58 -18.20 -23.22
N THR A 21 -13.81 -19.35 -22.60
CA THR A 21 -14.82 -19.51 -21.54
C THR A 21 -14.14 -19.96 -20.25
N ILE A 22 -14.42 -19.25 -19.15
CA ILE A 22 -13.88 -19.52 -17.82
C ILE A 22 -15.01 -20.08 -16.94
N PRO A 23 -14.88 -21.31 -16.41
CA PRO A 23 -15.91 -21.87 -15.55
C PRO A 23 -15.96 -21.16 -14.19
N LYS A 24 -17.16 -20.82 -13.71
CA LYS A 24 -17.33 -20.28 -12.36
C LYS A 24 -17.26 -21.40 -11.32
N ASN A 25 -16.99 -21.01 -10.07
CA ASN A 25 -16.93 -21.91 -8.91
C ASN A 25 -15.90 -23.04 -9.07
N LYS A 26 -14.86 -22.81 -9.87
CA LYS A 26 -13.74 -23.72 -10.04
C LYS A 26 -12.44 -22.95 -9.83
N LEU A 27 -11.40 -23.66 -9.39
CA LEU A 27 -10.04 -23.15 -9.41
C LEU A 27 -9.51 -23.21 -10.84
N VAL A 28 -9.29 -22.05 -11.44
CA VAL A 28 -8.77 -21.93 -12.82
C VAL A 28 -7.36 -21.36 -12.76
N ALA A 29 -6.41 -22.05 -13.39
CA ALA A 29 -5.03 -21.61 -13.52
C ALA A 29 -4.75 -21.13 -14.94
N PHE A 30 -4.22 -19.92 -15.08
CA PHE A 30 -3.72 -19.39 -16.35
C PHE A 30 -2.21 -19.60 -16.41
N THR A 31 -1.75 -20.47 -17.30
CA THR A 31 -0.34 -20.84 -17.44
C THR A 31 0.23 -20.43 -18.80
N GLY A 32 1.56 -20.32 -18.89
CA GLY A 32 2.27 -19.95 -20.12
C GLY A 32 3.56 -19.17 -19.85
N VAL A 33 4.43 -19.06 -20.86
CA VAL A 33 5.73 -18.36 -20.77
C VAL A 33 5.59 -16.87 -20.45
N SER A 34 6.65 -16.23 -19.94
CA SER A 34 6.64 -14.78 -19.72
C SER A 34 6.31 -14.03 -21.01
N GLY A 35 5.52 -12.96 -20.92
CA GLY A 35 5.06 -12.19 -22.09
C GLY A 35 3.95 -12.83 -22.92
N SER A 36 3.44 -14.02 -22.57
CA SER A 36 2.38 -14.70 -23.34
C SER A 36 0.98 -14.02 -23.29
N GLY A 37 0.83 -12.90 -22.57
CA GLY A 37 -0.45 -12.19 -22.45
C GLY A 37 -1.36 -12.62 -21.28
N LYS A 38 -0.89 -13.47 -20.36
CA LYS A 38 -1.69 -13.89 -19.17
C LYS A 38 -2.16 -12.71 -18.34
N SER A 39 -1.23 -11.81 -17.98
CA SER A 39 -1.54 -10.62 -17.19
C SER A 39 -2.46 -9.68 -17.94
N SER A 40 -2.24 -9.49 -19.25
CA SER A 40 -3.10 -8.70 -20.12
C SER A 40 -4.54 -9.21 -20.13
N LEU A 41 -4.72 -10.53 -20.18
CA LEU A 41 -6.04 -11.15 -20.12
C LEU A 41 -6.68 -11.02 -18.73
N VAL A 42 -5.96 -11.39 -17.66
CA VAL A 42 -6.55 -11.48 -16.31
C VAL A 42 -6.73 -10.12 -15.67
N PHE A 43 -5.68 -9.28 -15.67
CA PHE A 43 -5.69 -7.99 -14.98
C PHE A 43 -6.18 -6.86 -15.89
N ASP A 44 -5.60 -6.73 -17.08
CA ASP A 44 -5.86 -5.56 -17.92
C ASP A 44 -7.18 -5.67 -18.68
N THR A 45 -7.67 -6.89 -18.94
CA THR A 45 -8.97 -7.14 -19.60
C THR A 45 -10.07 -7.51 -18.61
N ILE A 46 -10.01 -8.71 -17.99
CA ILE A 46 -11.11 -9.25 -17.17
C ILE A 46 -11.33 -8.40 -15.92
N TYR A 47 -10.27 -8.15 -15.14
CA TYR A 47 -10.40 -7.38 -13.90
C TYR A 47 -10.79 -5.91 -14.16
N THR A 48 -10.18 -5.27 -15.16
CA THR A 48 -10.54 -3.90 -15.56
C THR A 48 -12.02 -3.81 -15.93
N GLU A 49 -12.55 -4.75 -16.73
CA GLU A 49 -13.95 -4.75 -17.13
C GLU A 49 -14.88 -5.02 -15.94
N ALA A 50 -14.52 -5.95 -15.04
CA ALA A 50 -15.28 -6.22 -13.83
C ALA A 50 -15.36 -4.99 -12.90
N GLN A 51 -14.25 -4.28 -12.73
CA GLN A 51 -14.19 -3.04 -11.95
C GLN A 51 -14.96 -1.91 -12.62
N ARG A 52 -14.86 -1.76 -13.95
CA ARG A 52 -15.60 -0.75 -14.72
C ARG A 52 -17.10 -0.93 -14.54
N GLN A 53 -17.62 -2.14 -14.72
CA GLN A 53 -19.05 -2.44 -14.52
C GLN A 53 -19.49 -2.20 -13.07
N LEU A 54 -18.64 -2.53 -12.09
CA LEU A 54 -18.93 -2.20 -10.69
C LEU A 54 -19.04 -0.68 -10.49
N ILE A 55 -18.09 0.10 -11.00
CA ILE A 55 -18.06 1.57 -10.88
C ILE A 55 -19.32 2.21 -11.51
N GLU A 56 -19.82 1.64 -12.60
CA GLU A 56 -21.03 2.12 -13.28
C GLU A 56 -22.31 1.99 -12.44
N THR A 57 -22.35 1.06 -11.47
CA THR A 57 -23.50 0.91 -10.56
C THR A 57 -23.60 2.01 -9.51
N PHE A 58 -22.54 2.79 -9.29
CA PHE A 58 -22.56 3.88 -8.31
C PHE A 58 -23.25 5.15 -8.84
N SER A 59 -23.66 6.03 -7.91
CA SER A 59 -24.22 7.34 -8.25
C SER A 59 -23.23 8.19 -9.05
N SER A 60 -23.74 9.14 -9.84
CA SER A 60 -22.92 10.10 -10.59
C SER A 60 -21.95 10.86 -9.69
N PHE A 61 -22.39 11.24 -8.48
CA PHE A 61 -21.55 11.88 -7.46
C PHE A 61 -20.39 10.98 -7.03
N ALA A 62 -20.66 9.73 -6.68
CA ALA A 62 -19.61 8.80 -6.25
C ALA A 62 -18.62 8.48 -7.38
N ARG A 63 -19.10 8.32 -8.63
CA ARG A 63 -18.26 8.09 -9.82
C ARG A 63 -17.22 9.17 -10.05
N SER A 64 -17.52 10.43 -9.73
CA SER A 64 -16.57 11.55 -9.89
C SER A 64 -15.32 11.45 -9.00
N ARG A 65 -15.40 10.66 -7.92
CA ARG A 65 -14.32 10.46 -6.94
C ARG A 65 -13.59 9.12 -7.11
N LEU A 66 -14.06 8.27 -8.03
CA LEU A 66 -13.48 6.98 -8.30
C LEU A 66 -12.50 7.04 -9.49
N PRO A 67 -11.53 6.13 -9.57
CA PRO A 67 -10.65 6.04 -10.72
C PRO A 67 -11.46 5.86 -12.01
N LYS A 68 -11.16 6.66 -13.03
CA LYS A 68 -11.72 6.45 -14.37
C LYS A 68 -10.96 5.31 -15.02
N LEU A 69 -11.58 4.14 -15.11
CA LEU A 69 -11.02 2.99 -15.82
C LEU A 69 -11.37 3.10 -17.31
N SER A 70 -10.36 2.94 -18.17
CA SER A 70 -10.57 2.78 -19.60
C SER A 70 -11.27 1.45 -19.87
N ARG A 71 -12.14 1.43 -20.88
CA ARG A 71 -12.70 0.17 -21.37
C ARG A 71 -11.55 -0.62 -22.04
N PRO A 72 -11.33 -1.89 -21.68
CA PRO A 72 -10.33 -2.72 -22.35
C PRO A 72 -10.75 -3.04 -23.79
N ASP A 73 -9.78 -3.32 -24.67
CA ASP A 73 -10.03 -3.76 -26.05
C ASP A 73 -10.49 -5.22 -26.07
N VAL A 74 -11.81 -5.39 -25.98
CA VAL A 74 -12.52 -6.67 -26.05
C VAL A 74 -13.91 -6.43 -26.63
N ASP A 75 -14.40 -7.35 -27.46
CA ASP A 75 -15.72 -7.19 -28.10
C ASP A 75 -16.83 -7.28 -27.04
N GLU A 76 -16.78 -8.34 -26.23
CA GLU A 76 -17.79 -8.58 -25.20
C GLU A 76 -17.24 -9.50 -24.09
N ILE A 77 -17.62 -9.23 -22.84
CA ILE A 77 -17.49 -10.18 -21.73
C ILE A 77 -18.86 -10.41 -21.10
N ARG A 78 -19.37 -11.64 -21.21
CA ARG A 78 -20.64 -12.03 -20.62
C ARG A 78 -20.44 -12.66 -19.26
N ASN A 79 -21.44 -12.48 -18.40
CA ASN A 79 -21.54 -13.14 -17.10
C ASN A 79 -20.38 -12.81 -16.15
N ILE A 80 -19.69 -11.70 -16.34
CA ILE A 80 -18.64 -11.28 -15.41
C ILE A 80 -19.28 -10.90 -14.07
N SER A 81 -18.58 -11.19 -12.97
CA SER A 81 -18.98 -10.79 -11.62
C SER A 81 -17.97 -9.78 -11.08
N THR A 82 -18.33 -9.09 -10.00
CA THR A 82 -17.37 -8.27 -9.25
C THR A 82 -16.13 -9.10 -8.93
N ALA A 83 -14.96 -8.53 -9.25
CA ALA A 83 -13.68 -9.20 -9.08
C ALA A 83 -12.84 -8.49 -8.03
N ILE A 84 -12.20 -9.29 -7.17
CA ILE A 84 -11.21 -8.84 -6.20
C ILE A 84 -9.86 -9.37 -6.68
N VAL A 85 -8.88 -8.48 -6.84
CA VAL A 85 -7.50 -8.85 -7.16
C VAL A 85 -6.68 -8.90 -5.89
N ILE A 86 -5.99 -10.01 -5.70
CA ILE A 86 -4.96 -10.19 -4.68
C ILE A 86 -3.62 -10.17 -5.44
N ASP A 87 -2.87 -9.08 -5.32
CA ASP A 87 -1.57 -8.90 -5.95
C ASP A 87 -0.44 -8.83 -4.91
N GLN A 88 0.79 -8.67 -5.38
CA GLN A 88 1.98 -8.56 -4.53
C GLN A 88 2.31 -7.10 -4.16
N LYS A 89 1.40 -6.14 -4.38
CA LYS A 89 1.68 -4.75 -3.98
C LYS A 89 1.80 -4.69 -2.47
N ARG A 90 2.83 -3.99 -1.99
CA ARG A 90 3.05 -3.83 -0.55
C ARG A 90 1.82 -3.19 0.10
N MET A 91 1.28 -3.88 1.10
CA MET A 91 0.20 -3.38 1.92
C MET A 91 0.71 -2.24 2.80
N GLY A 92 0.23 -1.02 2.52
CA GLY A 92 0.57 0.17 3.30
C GLY A 92 1.93 0.77 2.96
N ARG A 93 1.99 2.11 2.92
CA ARG A 93 3.21 2.88 2.62
C ARG A 93 3.95 3.33 3.88
N THR A 94 3.40 3.06 5.07
CA THR A 94 3.89 3.59 6.34
C THR A 94 4.18 2.47 7.32
N LEU A 95 5.14 2.69 8.22
CA LEU A 95 5.47 1.78 9.32
C LEU A 95 4.29 1.52 10.28
N ARG A 96 3.22 2.33 10.19
CA ARG A 96 1.98 2.14 10.95
C ARG A 96 1.04 1.12 10.31
N SER A 97 1.29 0.73 9.07
CA SER A 97 0.53 -0.31 8.38
C SER A 97 1.14 -1.67 8.72
N THR A 98 0.46 -2.39 9.60
CA THR A 98 0.86 -3.72 10.07
C THR A 98 -0.19 -4.75 9.68
N VAL A 99 0.13 -6.04 9.84
CA VAL A 99 -0.87 -7.12 9.68
C VAL A 99 -2.07 -6.89 10.63
N GLY A 100 -1.81 -6.45 11.87
CA GLY A 100 -2.86 -6.20 12.86
C GLY A 100 -3.79 -5.04 12.49
N THR A 101 -3.30 -4.02 11.78
CA THR A 101 -4.16 -2.94 11.26
C THR A 101 -4.87 -3.38 9.98
N ALA A 102 -4.20 -4.10 9.08
CA ALA A 102 -4.78 -4.52 7.81
C ALA A 102 -5.91 -5.55 7.96
N THR A 103 -5.81 -6.40 8.98
CA THR A 103 -6.82 -7.42 9.31
C THR A 103 -7.86 -6.92 10.32
N GLU A 104 -7.75 -5.67 10.78
CA GLU A 104 -8.55 -5.08 11.86
C GLU A 104 -8.49 -5.81 13.21
N VAL A 105 -7.64 -6.85 13.36
CA VAL A 105 -7.43 -7.54 14.65
C VAL A 105 -7.04 -6.57 15.74
N SER A 106 -6.19 -5.58 15.43
CA SER A 106 -5.81 -4.52 16.39
C SER A 106 -7.00 -3.69 16.86
N THR A 107 -8.01 -3.46 16.02
CA THR A 107 -9.24 -2.73 16.40
C THR A 107 -10.06 -3.54 17.41
N TYR A 108 -10.23 -4.84 17.17
CA TYR A 108 -10.90 -5.72 18.14
C TYR A 108 -10.13 -5.85 19.44
N MET A 109 -8.80 -5.99 19.39
CA MET A 109 -7.97 -6.03 20.59
C MET A 109 -8.08 -4.74 21.41
N ARG A 110 -8.04 -3.57 20.75
CA ARG A 110 -8.22 -2.28 21.42
C ARG A 110 -9.56 -2.14 22.11
N LEU A 111 -10.63 -2.63 21.48
CA LEU A 111 -11.96 -2.65 22.08
C LEU A 111 -11.99 -3.59 23.29
N LEU A 112 -11.40 -4.79 23.15
CA LEU A 112 -11.31 -5.77 24.21
C LEU A 112 -10.56 -5.23 25.43
N TYR A 113 -9.39 -4.62 25.25
CA TYR A 113 -8.64 -4.02 26.36
C TYR A 113 -9.41 -2.88 27.05
N SER A 114 -10.15 -2.07 26.28
CA SER A 114 -10.96 -0.98 26.83
C SER A 114 -12.16 -1.47 27.64
N ARG A 115 -12.76 -2.62 27.30
CA ARG A 115 -14.01 -3.09 27.90
C ARG A 115 -13.86 -4.26 28.86
N CYS A 116 -12.82 -5.05 28.69
CA CYS A 116 -12.57 -6.28 29.47
C CYS A 116 -11.30 -6.19 30.32
N GLY A 117 -10.62 -5.05 30.37
CA GLY A 117 -9.49 -4.85 31.27
C GLY A 117 -9.96 -4.75 32.73
N ASP A 118 -9.14 -5.22 33.68
CA ASP A 118 -9.44 -5.18 35.12
C ASP A 118 -9.74 -3.76 35.63
N LYS A 119 -9.17 -2.75 34.97
CA LYS A 119 -9.40 -1.34 35.25
C LYS A 119 -9.73 -0.59 33.98
N PHE A 120 -10.78 0.23 34.04
CA PHE A 120 -11.09 1.14 32.94
C PHE A 120 -10.12 2.33 32.97
N ILE A 121 -9.23 2.38 31.97
CA ILE A 121 -8.28 3.48 31.78
C ILE A 121 -8.71 4.44 30.66
N GLY A 122 -9.68 4.05 29.83
CA GLY A 122 -10.15 4.88 28.73
C GLY A 122 -10.80 4.10 27.58
N PRO A 123 -11.28 4.83 26.56
CA PRO A 123 -11.85 4.26 25.33
C PRO A 123 -10.81 3.53 24.48
N SER A 124 -11.25 2.78 23.47
CA SER A 124 -10.40 1.89 22.65
C SER A 124 -9.22 2.59 21.97
N PHE A 125 -9.29 3.89 21.69
CA PHE A 125 -8.18 4.61 21.06
C PHE A 125 -6.97 4.81 21.98
N PHE A 126 -7.12 4.71 23.31
CA PHE A 126 -5.99 4.73 24.26
C PHE A 126 -5.07 3.52 24.08
N PHE A 127 -5.59 2.41 23.56
CA PHE A 127 -4.84 1.16 23.36
C PHE A 127 -4.22 1.05 21.96
N GLY A 128 -4.20 2.15 21.20
CA GLY A 128 -3.71 2.20 19.83
C GLY A 128 -2.45 3.03 19.68
N PHE A 129 -1.55 2.59 18.79
CA PHE A 129 -0.29 3.29 18.49
C PHE A 129 -0.44 4.37 17.40
N ILE A 130 -1.65 4.60 16.87
CA ILE A 130 -1.90 5.60 15.83
C ILE A 130 -2.42 6.92 16.43
N HIS A 131 -3.27 6.84 17.46
CA HIS A 131 -3.93 8.02 18.04
C HIS A 131 -2.97 8.76 18.98
N PRO A 132 -2.90 10.11 18.95
CA PRO A 132 -2.01 10.89 19.81
C PRO A 132 -2.13 10.60 21.30
N GLU A 133 -3.34 10.36 21.77
CA GLU A 133 -3.63 10.07 23.18
C GLU A 133 -3.24 8.66 23.63
N GLY A 134 -3.13 7.70 22.69
CA GLY A 134 -2.73 6.32 22.99
C GLY A 134 -1.28 5.98 22.61
N MET A 135 -0.69 6.76 21.70
CA MET A 135 0.65 6.48 21.20
C MET A 135 1.74 7.00 22.13
N CYS A 136 2.87 6.30 22.14
CA CYS A 136 4.08 6.76 22.82
C CYS A 136 4.59 8.10 22.22
N HIS A 137 4.75 9.15 23.04
CA HIS A 137 5.08 10.50 22.58
C HIS A 137 6.50 10.69 22.03
N SER A 138 7.53 10.21 22.73
CA SER A 138 8.16 8.94 22.37
C SER A 138 8.55 8.74 20.90
N CYS A 139 8.32 7.52 20.46
CA CYS A 139 8.51 7.06 19.08
C CYS A 139 7.33 7.41 18.15
N LYS A 140 6.35 8.21 18.59
CA LYS A 140 5.10 8.50 17.86
C LYS A 140 4.37 7.23 17.38
N GLY A 141 4.41 6.21 18.22
CA GLY A 141 3.79 4.90 17.97
C GLY A 141 4.50 4.02 16.94
N LEU A 142 5.73 4.36 16.54
CA LEU A 142 6.51 3.56 15.58
C LEU A 142 7.28 2.39 16.22
N GLY A 143 7.41 2.38 17.55
CA GLY A 143 8.20 1.39 18.29
C GLY A 143 9.72 1.54 18.12
N LYS A 144 10.19 2.40 17.21
CA LYS A 144 11.59 2.74 16.98
C LYS A 144 11.74 4.25 16.80
N ARG A 145 12.93 4.77 17.09
CA ARG A 145 13.33 6.15 16.80
C ARG A 145 14.58 6.13 15.95
N ILE A 146 14.63 7.05 14.99
CA ILE A 146 15.86 7.38 14.28
C ILE A 146 16.42 8.58 15.04
N GLU A 147 17.56 8.38 15.69
CA GLU A 147 18.28 9.42 16.42
C GLU A 147 19.66 9.57 15.77
N VAL A 148 20.19 10.78 15.80
CA VAL A 148 21.54 11.05 15.29
C VAL A 148 22.53 10.64 16.37
N ASP A 149 23.45 9.75 16.03
CA ASP A 149 24.59 9.43 16.89
C ASP A 149 25.58 10.61 16.83
N THR A 150 25.53 11.47 17.84
CA THR A 150 26.33 12.70 17.88
C THR A 150 27.82 12.43 18.05
N ASP A 151 28.20 11.32 18.68
CA ASP A 151 29.60 10.99 18.95
C ASP A 151 30.33 10.50 17.69
N ARG A 152 29.56 10.05 16.68
CA ARG A 152 30.08 9.75 15.35
C ARG A 152 30.07 10.94 14.41
N LEU A 153 29.31 11.98 14.73
CA LEU A 153 29.15 13.17 13.89
C LEU A 153 30.02 14.34 14.38
N ILE A 154 30.39 14.35 15.66
CA ILE A 154 31.08 15.46 16.32
C ILE A 154 32.33 14.94 17.02
N ASP A 155 33.48 15.49 16.63
CA ASP A 155 34.72 15.41 17.39
C ASP A 155 34.67 16.46 18.51
N TRP A 156 34.32 16.01 19.70
CA TRP A 156 34.13 16.86 20.88
C TRP A 156 35.41 17.50 21.41
N ASP A 157 36.58 17.04 20.96
CA ASP A 157 37.88 17.60 21.34
C ASP A 157 38.28 18.81 20.48
N LYS A 158 37.52 19.10 19.41
CA LYS A 158 37.76 20.23 18.50
C LYS A 158 36.68 21.29 18.65
N THR A 159 37.04 22.54 18.36
CA THR A 159 36.05 23.59 18.13
C THR A 159 35.44 23.48 16.74
N ILE A 160 34.27 24.09 16.54
CA ILE A 160 33.61 24.16 15.22
C ILE A 160 34.54 24.77 14.16
N ARG A 161 35.37 25.76 14.54
CA ARG A 161 36.34 26.40 13.63
C ARG A 161 37.53 25.48 13.29
N GLU A 162 37.78 24.47 14.09
CA GLU A 162 38.83 23.45 13.86
C GLU A 162 38.28 22.22 13.12
N GLY A 163 36.99 22.23 12.76
CA GLY A 163 36.37 21.14 12.03
C GLY A 163 35.80 20.04 12.91
N ALA A 164 35.21 20.40 14.05
CA ALA A 164 34.56 19.45 14.95
C ALA A 164 33.42 18.62 14.32
N VAL A 165 32.80 19.09 13.24
CA VAL A 165 31.69 18.35 12.60
C VAL A 165 32.24 17.43 11.51
N ASP A 166 32.24 16.12 11.78
CA ASP A 166 32.64 15.07 10.85
C ASP A 166 31.46 14.66 9.97
N HIS A 167 31.10 15.54 9.02
CA HIS A 167 30.06 15.28 8.04
C HIS A 167 30.62 15.55 6.62
N PRO A 168 30.41 14.67 5.63
CA PRO A 168 31.02 14.80 4.29
C PRO A 168 30.74 16.14 3.58
N ASP A 169 29.57 16.72 3.84
CA ASP A 169 29.17 18.02 3.27
C ASP A 169 29.55 19.23 4.12
N TYR A 170 30.16 19.03 5.29
CA TYR A 170 30.61 20.11 6.16
C TYR A 170 32.07 20.49 5.86
N ARG A 171 32.35 21.78 5.73
CA ARG A 171 33.72 22.32 5.65
C ARG A 171 33.84 23.57 6.49
N VAL A 172 34.95 23.71 7.20
CA VAL A 172 35.27 24.91 7.98
C VAL A 172 35.27 26.13 7.07
N GLY A 173 34.48 27.16 7.43
CA GLY A 173 34.36 28.41 6.67
C GLY A 173 33.39 28.35 5.48
N ALA A 174 32.76 27.21 5.19
CA ALA A 174 31.71 27.13 4.17
C ALA A 174 30.39 27.72 4.70
N CYS A 175 29.78 28.62 3.92
CA CYS A 175 28.59 29.39 4.33
C CYS A 175 27.27 28.58 4.25
N LYS A 176 27.32 27.28 3.95
CA LYS A 176 26.12 26.43 3.80
C LYS A 176 26.37 25.00 4.27
N LEU A 177 25.65 24.59 5.31
CA LEU A 177 25.27 23.19 5.51
C LEU A 177 24.00 22.96 4.68
N PRO A 178 24.02 22.12 3.63
CA PRO A 178 22.78 21.77 2.93
C PRO A 178 21.91 20.94 3.90
N MET A 179 20.79 21.53 4.37
CA MET A 179 19.81 20.87 5.25
C MET A 179 19.23 19.56 4.69
N THR A 180 19.51 19.22 3.43
CA THR A 180 19.03 18.02 2.74
C THR A 180 19.73 16.72 3.15
N THR A 181 20.89 16.76 3.81
CA THR A 181 21.69 15.53 4.02
C THR A 181 21.30 14.72 5.27
N PHE A 182 20.57 15.29 6.23
CA PHE A 182 20.14 14.56 7.44
C PHE A 182 19.12 13.43 7.20
N HIS A 183 18.61 13.25 5.98
CA HIS A 183 17.69 12.15 5.66
C HIS A 183 18.39 10.81 5.35
N LYS A 184 19.72 10.77 5.26
CA LYS A 184 20.46 9.57 4.81
C LYS A 184 21.38 8.92 5.83
N VAL A 185 21.53 9.46 7.04
CA VAL A 185 22.21 8.75 8.13
C VAL A 185 21.16 8.03 8.95
N VAL A 186 20.67 6.92 8.39
CA VAL A 186 19.89 5.91 9.10
C VAL A 186 20.82 4.70 9.23
N ILE A 187 21.23 4.39 10.46
CA ILE A 187 21.64 3.05 10.86
C ILE A 187 20.46 2.44 11.60
#